data_AF-A0A0V0PWS3-F1
#
_entry.id   AF-A0A0V0PWS3-F1
#
_cell.length_a   1.000
_cell.length_b   1.000
_cell.length_c   1.000
_cell.angle_alpha   90.00
_cell.angle_beta   90.00
_cell.angle_gamma   90.00
#
_symmetry.space_group_name_H-M   'P 1'
#
loop_
_entity.id
_entity.type
_entity.pdbx_description
1 polymer ?
#
loop_
_entity_poly.entity_id
_entity_poly.type
_entity_poly.pdbx_seq_one_letter_code
_entity_poly.pdbx_strand_id
1 'polypeptide(L)'
;MSIMIKPDDLSKYECFNISDRLGNHVTIMVKGEVRTWRLDGQTSFTISLKILGDFGCYEHFWSHAGGEGETWWGWLHSTDRHYFMQKLVGSSAWEFDWDTSIKETIRTVREWRKDGTLSRSQAQEVMDQIRNRDHDTMGAEGFCQLLSGVTYETPSREERIRKEREDAKWKLKWALTEGSRREAHGALRRIREFGPISDFRSECAFPEYYEMTCTRMKPRLVQFWDTIWRPFIEQAKATEGFKKEVAA
;
A
#
# COMPACT_ATOMS: atom_id res chain seq x y z
N MET A 1 -10.61 -19.13 -8.65
CA MET A 1 -11.13 -19.96 -7.54
C MET A 1 -12.64 -20.04 -7.72
N SER A 2 -13.21 -21.22 -7.97
CA SER A 2 -14.66 -21.38 -8.12
C SER A 2 -15.25 -21.78 -6.76
N ILE A 3 -16.19 -20.99 -6.23
CA ILE A 3 -16.92 -21.33 -5.01
C ILE A 3 -18.07 -22.24 -5.42
N MET A 4 -17.90 -23.57 -5.32
CA MET A 4 -19.01 -24.51 -5.51
C MET A 4 -19.84 -24.56 -4.22
N ILE A 5 -21.05 -24.00 -4.27
CA ILE A 5 -22.03 -24.12 -3.19
C ILE A 5 -22.98 -25.26 -3.53
N LYS A 6 -23.13 -26.23 -2.62
CA LYS A 6 -24.12 -27.29 -2.79
C LYS A 6 -25.52 -26.69 -2.68
N PRO A 7 -26.48 -27.06 -3.56
CA PRO A 7 -27.83 -26.49 -3.56
C PRO A 7 -28.53 -26.55 -2.19
N ASP A 8 -28.35 -27.64 -1.44
CA ASP A 8 -28.98 -27.86 -0.13
C ASP A 8 -28.46 -26.93 0.97
N ASP A 9 -27.32 -26.26 0.76
CA ASP A 9 -26.79 -25.29 1.71
C ASP A 9 -27.32 -23.88 1.48
N LEU A 10 -27.85 -23.55 0.29
CA LEU A 10 -28.34 -22.21 -0.03
C LEU A 10 -29.57 -21.81 0.79
N SER A 11 -30.42 -22.76 1.19
CA SER A 11 -31.58 -22.49 2.03
C SER A 11 -31.24 -22.01 3.44
N LYS A 12 -29.97 -22.14 3.84
CA LYS A 12 -29.46 -21.73 5.16
C LYS A 12 -28.89 -20.30 5.16
N TYR A 13 -28.81 -19.66 3.99
CA TYR A 13 -28.29 -18.30 3.87
C TYR A 13 -29.43 -17.34 3.55
N GLU A 14 -29.33 -16.13 4.10
CA GLU A 14 -30.03 -14.98 3.57
C GLU A 14 -29.24 -14.46 2.36
N CYS A 15 -29.90 -14.37 1.22
CA CYS A 15 -29.29 -14.00 -0.06
C CYS A 15 -29.74 -12.60 -0.48
N PHE A 16 -28.78 -11.73 -0.77
CA PHE A 16 -28.99 -10.35 -1.17
C PHE A 16 -28.33 -10.12 -2.52
N ASN A 17 -29.12 -9.71 -3.51
CA ASN A 17 -28.60 -9.28 -4.81
C ASN A 17 -28.55 -7.76 -4.83
N ILE A 18 -27.35 -7.21 -4.86
CA ILE A 18 -27.09 -5.78 -4.81
C ILE A 18 -26.50 -5.36 -6.14
N SER A 19 -26.91 -4.19 -6.61
CA SER A 19 -26.31 -3.57 -7.78
C SER A 19 -26.03 -2.11 -7.50
N ASP A 20 -24.83 -1.64 -7.85
CA ASP A 20 -24.48 -0.24 -7.70
C ASP A 20 -24.94 0.59 -8.92
N ARG A 21 -24.76 1.92 -8.85
CA ARG A 21 -25.12 2.84 -9.93
C ARG A 21 -24.21 2.74 -11.15
N LEU A 22 -23.07 2.06 -11.02
CA LEU A 22 -22.10 1.85 -12.08
C LEU A 22 -22.36 0.54 -12.84
N GLY A 23 -23.39 -0.21 -12.44
CA GLY A 23 -23.78 -1.46 -13.07
C GLY A 23 -23.03 -2.67 -12.55
N ASN A 24 -22.30 -2.55 -11.43
CA ASN A 24 -21.68 -3.71 -10.79
C ASN A 24 -22.75 -4.51 -10.04
N HIS A 25 -22.70 -5.82 -10.16
CA HIS A 25 -23.61 -6.78 -9.57
C HIS A 25 -22.89 -7.68 -8.56
N VAL A 26 -23.47 -7.82 -7.38
CA VAL A 26 -22.96 -8.69 -6.33
C VAL A 26 -24.09 -9.44 -5.65
N THR A 27 -23.91 -10.74 -5.46
CA THR A 27 -24.70 -11.58 -4.56
C THR A 27 -23.95 -11.76 -3.25
N ILE A 28 -24.56 -11.33 -2.15
CA ILE A 28 -24.08 -11.52 -0.78
C ILE A 28 -24.95 -12.57 -0.12
N MET A 29 -24.34 -13.63 0.38
CA MET A 29 -24.99 -14.70 1.11
C MET A 29 -24.45 -14.70 2.53
N VAL A 30 -25.33 -14.51 3.52
CA VAL A 30 -24.95 -14.42 4.92
C VAL A 30 -25.75 -15.40 5.76
N LYS A 31 -25.08 -16.04 6.72
CA LYS A 31 -25.69 -16.92 7.70
C LYS A 31 -25.11 -16.60 9.07
N GLY A 32 -25.95 -16.12 9.98
CA GLY A 32 -25.64 -16.03 11.40
C GLY A 32 -26.12 -17.26 12.16
N GLU A 33 -25.34 -17.73 13.13
CA GLU A 33 -25.78 -18.71 14.13
C GLU A 33 -25.41 -18.22 15.53
N VAL A 34 -26.35 -18.30 16.46
CA VAL A 34 -26.09 -18.07 17.88
C VAL A 34 -25.43 -19.32 18.47
N ARG A 35 -24.28 -19.16 19.13
CA ARG A 35 -23.60 -20.24 19.86
C ARG A 35 -23.30 -19.81 21.28
N THR A 36 -23.96 -20.47 22.24
CA THR A 36 -23.64 -20.33 23.65
C THR A 36 -22.50 -21.29 24.01
N TRP A 37 -21.36 -20.75 24.46
CA TRP A 37 -20.26 -21.58 24.95
C TRP A 37 -20.52 -21.98 26.40
N ARG A 38 -20.30 -23.26 26.72
CA ARG A 38 -20.70 -23.84 28.01
C ARG A 38 -19.80 -23.44 29.19
N LEU A 39 -18.65 -22.81 28.95
CA LEU A 39 -17.61 -22.66 29.98
C LEU A 39 -17.76 -21.39 30.82
N ASP A 40 -18.38 -20.34 30.29
CA ASP A 40 -18.54 -19.04 30.94
C ASP A 40 -19.97 -18.46 30.83
N GLY A 41 -20.86 -19.15 30.12
CA GLY A 41 -22.20 -18.64 29.83
C GLY A 41 -22.21 -17.47 28.83
N GLN A 42 -21.07 -17.15 28.22
CA GLN A 42 -21.01 -16.12 27.19
C GLN A 42 -21.68 -16.61 25.92
N THR A 43 -22.61 -15.81 25.44
CA THR A 43 -23.20 -15.99 24.11
C THR A 43 -22.28 -15.33 23.10
N SER A 44 -21.84 -16.11 22.11
CA SER A 44 -21.10 -15.61 20.96
C SER A 44 -21.88 -15.93 19.69
N PHE A 45 -21.65 -15.18 18.63
CA PHE A 45 -22.24 -15.48 17.34
C PHE A 45 -21.18 -15.96 16.37
N THR A 46 -21.59 -16.85 15.50
CA THR A 46 -20.78 -17.24 14.34
C THR A 46 -21.44 -16.71 13.08
N ILE A 47 -20.64 -16.24 12.13
CA ILE A 47 -21.13 -15.72 10.85
C ILE A 47 -20.38 -16.41 9.73
N SER A 48 -21.12 -17.01 8.81
CA SER A 48 -20.59 -17.41 7.51
C SER A 48 -21.07 -16.42 6.45
N LEU A 49 -20.12 -15.85 5.72
CA LEU A 49 -20.36 -14.88 4.66
C LEU A 49 -19.72 -15.36 3.36
N LYS A 50 -20.49 -15.30 2.28
CA LYS A 50 -20.01 -15.54 0.91
C LYS A 50 -20.42 -14.37 0.03
N ILE A 51 -19.50 -13.88 -0.79
CA ILE A 51 -19.70 -12.79 -1.74
C ILE A 51 -19.32 -13.30 -3.12
N LEU A 52 -20.19 -13.10 -4.10
CA LEU A 52 -19.98 -13.47 -5.50
C LEU A 52 -20.37 -12.30 -6.39
N GLY A 53 -19.51 -11.88 -7.33
CA GLY A 53 -19.89 -10.86 -8.30
C GLY A 53 -18.70 -10.19 -8.98
N ASP A 54 -18.95 -8.99 -9.48
CA ASP A 54 -17.98 -8.22 -10.29
C ASP A 54 -16.73 -7.80 -9.50
N PHE A 55 -16.85 -7.72 -8.18
CA PHE A 55 -15.72 -7.43 -7.29
C PHE A 55 -14.90 -8.68 -6.92
N GLY A 56 -15.32 -9.87 -7.35
CA GLY A 56 -14.67 -11.14 -7.07
C GLY A 56 -15.54 -12.10 -6.25
N CYS A 57 -14.93 -13.22 -5.87
CA CYS A 57 -15.56 -14.28 -5.09
C CYS A 57 -14.82 -14.46 -3.77
N TYR A 58 -15.50 -14.21 -2.65
CA TYR A 58 -14.92 -14.24 -1.31
C TYR A 58 -15.78 -15.07 -0.36
N GLU A 59 -15.13 -15.73 0.60
CA GLU A 59 -15.81 -16.46 1.66
C GLU A 59 -15.02 -16.29 2.97
N HIS A 60 -15.74 -16.05 4.06
CA HIS A 60 -15.15 -16.05 5.38
C HIS A 60 -16.12 -16.59 6.44
N PHE A 61 -15.54 -17.18 7.48
CA PHE A 61 -16.25 -17.64 8.66
C PHE A 61 -15.67 -16.96 9.90
N TRP A 62 -16.46 -16.09 10.53
CA TRP A 62 -16.16 -15.55 11.85
C TRP A 62 -16.69 -16.52 12.90
N SER A 63 -15.79 -17.11 13.68
CA SER A 63 -16.14 -17.96 14.82
C SER A 63 -16.58 -17.17 16.06
N HIS A 64 -16.31 -15.87 16.08
CA HIS A 64 -16.67 -14.94 17.14
C HIS A 64 -16.99 -13.59 16.50
N ALA A 65 -18.28 -13.27 16.42
CA ALA A 65 -18.80 -12.00 15.93
C ALA A 65 -19.71 -11.42 17.00
N GLY A 66 -19.42 -10.21 17.46
CA GLY A 66 -20.17 -9.51 18.50
C GLY A 66 -19.69 -9.79 19.93
N GLY A 67 -20.23 -9.00 20.87
CA GLY A 67 -20.04 -9.14 22.31
C GLY A 67 -21.36 -9.25 23.07
N GLU A 68 -21.27 -9.19 24.40
CA GLU A 68 -22.46 -9.22 25.27
C GLU A 68 -23.44 -8.09 24.92
N GLY A 69 -24.69 -8.46 24.62
CA GLY A 69 -25.75 -7.52 24.24
C GLY A 69 -25.73 -7.04 22.79
N GLU A 70 -24.81 -7.52 21.95
CA GLU A 70 -24.78 -7.24 20.50
C GLU A 70 -25.36 -8.41 19.71
N THR A 71 -26.07 -8.15 18.61
CA THR A 71 -26.53 -9.17 17.66
C THR A 71 -25.47 -9.39 16.58
N TRP A 72 -25.49 -10.53 15.86
CA TRP A 72 -24.53 -10.73 14.77
C TRP A 72 -24.74 -9.72 13.62
N TRP A 73 -25.99 -9.29 13.40
CA TRP A 73 -26.30 -8.18 12.50
C TRP A 73 -25.76 -6.84 13.00
N GLY A 74 -25.91 -6.55 14.30
CA GLY A 74 -25.34 -5.37 14.94
C GLY A 74 -23.83 -5.31 14.75
N TRP A 75 -23.17 -6.45 14.94
CA TRP A 75 -21.74 -6.60 14.70
C TRP A 75 -21.36 -6.37 13.24
N LEU A 76 -22.06 -6.95 12.26
CA LEU A 76 -21.76 -6.70 10.83
C LEU A 76 -21.86 -5.21 10.45
N HIS A 77 -22.78 -4.49 11.08
CA HIS A 77 -22.96 -3.05 10.88
C HIS A 77 -21.85 -2.23 11.58
N SER A 78 -21.45 -2.62 12.79
CA SER A 78 -20.46 -1.89 13.60
C SER A 78 -19.01 -2.23 13.23
N THR A 79 -18.79 -3.35 12.52
CA THR A 79 -17.46 -3.84 12.17
C THR A 79 -16.69 -2.82 11.33
N ASP A 80 -15.47 -2.54 11.76
CA ASP A 80 -14.55 -1.68 11.04
C ASP A 80 -14.17 -2.27 9.67
N ARG A 81 -14.08 -1.39 8.66
CA ARG A 81 -13.74 -1.76 7.28
C ARG A 81 -12.41 -2.50 7.21
N HIS A 82 -11.38 -1.99 7.90
CA HIS A 82 -10.06 -2.59 7.81
C HIS A 82 -10.08 -4.01 8.36
N TYR A 83 -10.65 -4.21 9.54
CA TYR A 83 -10.79 -5.55 10.14
C TYR A 83 -11.57 -6.49 9.22
N PHE A 84 -12.75 -6.06 8.73
CA PHE A 84 -13.60 -6.88 7.88
C PHE A 84 -12.88 -7.31 6.60
N MET A 85 -12.30 -6.35 5.87
CA MET A 85 -11.65 -6.62 4.59
C MET A 85 -10.40 -7.48 4.76
N GLN A 86 -9.63 -7.27 5.83
CA GLN A 86 -8.47 -8.10 6.14
C GLN A 86 -8.86 -9.55 6.40
N LYS A 87 -9.98 -9.82 7.06
CA LYS A 87 -10.47 -11.18 7.30
C LYS A 87 -11.05 -11.81 6.04
N LEU A 88 -11.85 -11.06 5.30
CA LEU A 88 -12.55 -11.56 4.12
C LEU A 88 -11.61 -11.86 2.94
N VAL A 89 -10.66 -10.97 2.69
CA VAL A 89 -9.81 -10.98 1.48
C VAL A 89 -8.36 -11.33 1.80
N GLY A 90 -8.00 -11.38 3.09
CA GLY A 90 -6.64 -11.73 3.54
C GLY A 90 -5.62 -10.65 3.16
N SER A 91 -4.41 -11.09 2.80
CA SER A 91 -3.34 -10.21 2.31
C SER A 91 -3.70 -9.48 1.02
N SER A 92 -4.68 -9.98 0.27
CA SER A 92 -5.19 -9.34 -0.96
C SER A 92 -6.16 -8.18 -0.68
N ALA A 93 -6.47 -7.88 0.58
CA ALA A 93 -7.29 -6.73 0.98
C ALA A 93 -6.63 -5.38 0.68
N TRP A 94 -5.36 -5.41 0.29
CA TRP A 94 -4.55 -4.24 0.02
C TRP A 94 -3.89 -4.38 -1.34
N GLU A 95 -3.78 -3.27 -2.05
CA GLU A 95 -3.03 -3.15 -3.28
C GLU A 95 -2.03 -2.01 -3.17
N PHE A 96 -0.94 -2.12 -3.92
CA PHE A 96 0.07 -1.08 -3.95
C PHE A 96 -0.46 0.14 -4.73
N ASP A 97 -0.36 1.33 -4.15
CA ASP A 97 -0.81 2.56 -4.78
C ASP A 97 0.22 3.07 -5.81
N TRP A 98 0.22 2.42 -6.97
CA TRP A 98 1.11 2.72 -8.09
C TRP A 98 1.03 4.17 -8.55
N ASP A 99 -0.17 4.71 -8.72
CA ASP A 99 -0.37 6.06 -9.25
C ASP A 99 0.28 7.12 -8.37
N THR A 100 0.03 7.05 -7.07
CA THR A 100 0.61 7.98 -6.10
C THR A 100 2.11 7.78 -6.02
N SER A 101 2.58 6.53 -5.98
CA SER A 101 4.00 6.20 -5.87
C SER A 101 4.80 6.71 -7.07
N ILE A 102 4.30 6.50 -8.30
CA ILE A 102 4.91 7.02 -9.53
C ILE A 102 4.94 8.55 -9.53
N LYS A 103 3.83 9.22 -9.19
CA LYS A 103 3.77 10.69 -9.16
C LYS A 103 4.82 11.26 -8.21
N GLU A 104 4.99 10.65 -7.05
CA GLU A 104 5.99 11.07 -6.09
C GLU A 104 7.41 10.75 -6.53
N THR A 105 7.68 9.57 -7.09
CA THR A 105 9.00 9.26 -7.67
C THR A 105 9.38 10.26 -8.76
N ILE A 106 8.45 10.60 -9.66
CA ILE A 106 8.66 11.62 -10.68
C ILE A 106 9.01 12.98 -10.05
N ARG A 107 8.34 13.35 -8.96
CA ARG A 107 8.66 14.57 -8.20
C ARG A 107 10.08 14.50 -7.62
N THR A 108 10.44 13.41 -6.96
CA THR A 108 11.77 13.20 -6.37
C THR A 108 12.87 13.26 -7.43
N VAL A 109 12.70 12.59 -8.57
CA VAL A 109 13.67 12.64 -9.69
C VAL A 109 13.84 14.07 -10.22
N ARG A 110 12.75 14.86 -10.27
CA ARG A 110 12.83 16.28 -10.66
C ARG A 110 13.57 17.13 -9.61
N GLU A 111 13.42 16.82 -8.33
CA GLU A 111 14.15 17.50 -7.25
C GLU A 111 15.64 17.17 -7.32
N TRP A 112 15.98 15.89 -7.47
CA TRP A 112 17.35 15.43 -7.71
C TRP A 112 17.97 15.98 -9.00
N ARG A 113 17.15 16.26 -10.02
CA ARG A 113 17.61 16.97 -11.22
C ARG A 113 17.98 18.42 -10.89
N LYS A 114 17.14 19.11 -10.11
CA LYS A 114 17.29 20.54 -9.78
C LYS A 114 18.50 20.80 -8.88
N ASP A 115 18.77 19.92 -7.92
CA ASP A 115 19.89 20.05 -6.99
C ASP A 115 21.23 19.50 -7.56
N GLY A 116 21.21 18.97 -8.79
CA GLY A 116 22.37 18.39 -9.44
C GLY A 116 22.72 16.97 -8.98
N THR A 117 21.86 16.32 -8.19
CA THR A 117 22.00 14.91 -7.81
C THR A 117 21.93 13.99 -9.02
N LEU A 118 21.09 14.29 -10.01
CA LEU A 118 21.00 13.54 -11.27
C LEU A 118 21.34 14.40 -12.49
N SER A 119 22.16 13.83 -13.39
CA SER A 119 22.38 14.38 -14.73
C SER A 119 21.12 14.27 -15.61
N ARG A 120 21.15 14.88 -16.81
CA ARG A 120 19.98 14.91 -17.71
C ARG A 120 19.66 13.53 -18.22
N SER A 121 20.70 12.83 -18.65
CA SER A 121 20.61 11.47 -19.17
C SER A 121 20.11 10.53 -18.08
N GLN A 122 20.69 10.58 -16.87
CA GLN A 122 20.24 9.74 -15.76
C GLN A 122 18.78 9.99 -15.43
N ALA A 123 18.36 11.24 -15.21
CA ALA A 123 16.96 11.54 -14.92
C ALA A 123 16.01 11.10 -16.04
N GLN A 124 16.44 11.19 -17.31
CA GLN A 124 15.65 10.72 -18.44
C GLN A 124 15.52 9.20 -18.44
N GLU A 125 16.61 8.48 -18.17
CA GLU A 125 16.61 7.03 -18.06
C GLU A 125 15.69 6.53 -16.96
N VAL A 126 15.69 7.17 -15.78
CA VAL A 126 14.72 6.84 -14.71
C VAL A 126 13.28 7.02 -15.19
N MET A 127 12.99 8.13 -15.88
CA MET A 127 11.65 8.42 -16.38
C MET A 127 11.23 7.40 -17.45
N ASP A 128 12.16 6.97 -18.30
CA ASP A 128 11.91 5.97 -19.32
C ASP A 128 11.70 4.58 -18.70
N GLN A 129 12.46 4.21 -17.67
CA GLN A 129 12.23 2.99 -16.91
C GLN A 129 10.86 2.99 -16.20
N ILE A 130 10.44 4.13 -15.64
CA ILE A 130 9.09 4.27 -15.08
C ILE A 130 8.06 4.08 -16.19
N ARG A 131 8.18 4.78 -17.34
CA ARG A 131 7.16 4.73 -18.41
C ARG A 131 7.04 3.40 -19.15
N ASN A 132 8.17 2.72 -19.34
CA ASN A 132 8.25 1.53 -20.20
C ASN A 132 7.97 0.23 -19.44
N ARG A 133 7.78 0.28 -18.11
CA ARG A 133 7.42 -0.90 -17.35
C ARG A 133 5.91 -1.09 -17.30
N ASP A 134 5.50 -2.35 -17.41
CA ASP A 134 4.13 -2.75 -17.16
C ASP A 134 3.88 -2.70 -15.65
N HIS A 135 3.11 -1.70 -15.23
CA HIS A 135 2.78 -1.48 -13.83
C HIS A 135 1.69 -2.43 -13.32
N ASP A 136 0.90 -3.02 -14.23
CA ASP A 136 -0.23 -3.86 -13.86
C ASP A 136 0.23 -5.24 -13.36
N THR A 137 1.44 -5.65 -13.76
CA THR A 137 2.03 -6.95 -13.37
C THR A 137 3.08 -6.82 -12.27
N MET A 138 3.55 -5.61 -11.95
CA MET A 138 4.53 -5.39 -10.89
C MET A 138 3.83 -5.18 -9.53
N GLY A 139 4.22 -5.99 -8.54
CA GLY A 139 3.91 -5.71 -7.14
C GLY A 139 4.83 -4.64 -6.54
N ALA A 140 4.63 -4.34 -5.26
CA ALA A 140 5.49 -3.43 -4.47
C ALA A 140 6.98 -3.77 -4.58
N GLU A 141 7.33 -5.06 -4.62
CA GLU A 141 8.71 -5.52 -4.81
C GLU A 141 9.32 -5.03 -6.12
N GLY A 142 8.55 -5.09 -7.21
CA GLY A 142 8.98 -4.58 -8.50
C GLY A 142 9.27 -3.08 -8.44
N PHE A 143 8.43 -2.32 -7.73
CA PHE A 143 8.65 -0.89 -7.52
C PHE A 143 9.94 -0.61 -6.74
N CYS A 144 10.21 -1.37 -5.67
CA CYS A 144 11.47 -1.30 -4.94
C CYS A 144 12.67 -1.58 -5.86
N GLN A 145 12.59 -2.62 -6.69
CA GLN A 145 13.67 -2.95 -7.64
C GLN A 145 13.91 -1.84 -8.67
N LEU A 146 12.83 -1.21 -9.15
CA LEU A 146 12.91 -0.06 -10.05
C LEU A 146 13.68 1.10 -9.39
N LEU A 147 13.29 1.51 -8.19
CA LEU A 147 13.97 2.59 -7.46
C LEU A 147 15.42 2.22 -7.12
N SER A 148 15.67 0.96 -6.81
CA SER A 148 17.00 0.47 -6.48
C SER A 148 17.93 0.60 -7.69
N GLY A 149 17.53 0.13 -8.87
CA GLY A 149 18.34 0.19 -10.09
C GLY A 149 18.81 1.62 -10.43
N VAL A 150 17.94 2.59 -10.22
CA VAL A 150 18.24 4.02 -10.39
C VAL A 150 19.33 4.52 -9.44
N THR A 151 19.29 4.07 -8.18
CA THR A 151 20.24 4.51 -7.15
C THR A 151 21.62 3.85 -7.26
N TYR A 152 21.72 2.63 -7.79
CA TYR A 152 22.99 1.91 -7.92
C TYR A 152 23.90 2.45 -9.03
N GLU A 153 23.33 2.98 -10.12
CA GLU A 153 24.11 3.50 -11.25
C GLU A 153 24.52 4.98 -11.07
N THR A 154 24.03 5.60 -9.99
CA THR A 154 24.37 6.98 -9.64
C THR A 154 25.41 6.92 -8.53
N PRO A 155 26.68 7.36 -8.74
CA PRO A 155 27.63 7.46 -7.65
C PRO A 155 26.98 8.28 -6.54
N SER A 156 27.00 7.74 -5.32
CA SER A 156 26.29 8.33 -4.19
C SER A 156 26.68 9.81 -4.09
N ARG A 157 25.77 10.66 -3.58
CA ARG A 157 26.10 12.08 -3.34
C ARG A 157 27.44 12.21 -2.59
N GLU A 158 27.71 11.28 -1.67
CA GLU A 158 28.98 11.15 -0.97
C GLU A 158 30.16 10.83 -1.89
N GLU A 159 30.07 9.82 -2.75
CA GLU A 159 31.13 9.49 -3.70
C GLU A 159 31.44 10.62 -4.67
N ARG A 160 30.40 11.36 -5.11
CA ARG A 160 30.58 12.55 -5.94
C ARG A 160 31.25 13.67 -5.20
N ILE A 161 30.79 14.02 -3.99
CA ILE A 161 31.43 15.04 -3.16
C ILE A 161 32.88 14.64 -2.85
N ARG A 162 33.12 13.35 -2.56
CA ARG A 162 34.47 12.80 -2.36
C ARG A 162 35.33 13.00 -3.59
N LYS A 163 34.84 12.63 -4.78
CA LYS A 163 35.55 12.79 -6.05
C LYS A 163 35.83 14.26 -6.39
N GLU A 164 34.82 15.13 -6.27
CA GLU A 164 34.97 16.57 -6.51
C GLU A 164 35.95 17.22 -5.53
N ARG A 165 35.97 16.75 -4.28
CA ARG A 165 36.92 17.20 -3.26
C ARG A 165 38.34 16.70 -3.54
N GLU A 166 38.50 15.45 -3.97
CA GLU A 166 39.81 14.93 -4.41
C GLU A 166 40.34 15.66 -5.65
N ASP A 167 39.48 15.93 -6.63
CA ASP A 167 39.83 16.74 -7.81
C ASP A 167 40.23 18.17 -7.40
N ALA A 168 39.51 18.77 -6.44
CA ALA A 168 39.84 20.09 -5.91
C ALA A 168 41.17 20.09 -5.14
N LYS A 169 41.45 19.05 -4.34
CA LYS A 169 42.76 18.87 -3.68
C LYS A 169 43.89 18.70 -4.69
N TRP A 170 43.66 17.91 -5.74
CA TRP A 170 44.62 17.72 -6.82
C TRP A 170 44.92 19.04 -7.53
N LYS A 171 43.89 19.82 -7.87
CA LYS A 171 44.04 21.16 -8.47
C LYS A 171 44.77 22.15 -7.57
N LEU A 172 44.49 22.12 -6.26
CA LEU A 172 45.20 22.93 -5.28
C LEU A 172 46.69 22.58 -5.27
N LYS A 173 47.02 21.30 -5.21
CA LYS A 173 48.41 20.83 -5.20
C LYS A 173 49.15 21.27 -6.47
N TRP A 174 48.54 21.06 -7.63
CA TRP A 174 49.09 21.49 -8.92
C TRP A 174 49.31 23.01 -8.98
N ALA A 175 48.30 23.81 -8.60
CA ALA A 175 48.39 25.27 -8.64
C ALA A 175 49.47 25.83 -7.71
N LEU A 176 49.71 25.19 -6.56
CA LEU A 176 50.81 25.55 -5.65
C LEU A 176 52.18 25.24 -6.26
N THR A 177 52.31 24.11 -6.97
CA THR A 177 53.54 23.75 -7.69
C THR A 177 53.86 24.72 -8.82
N GLU A 178 52.86 25.15 -9.58
CA GLU A 178 53.00 26.10 -10.70
C GLU A 178 53.04 27.58 -10.26
N GLY A 179 52.92 27.87 -8.96
CA GLY A 179 52.92 29.24 -8.43
C GLY A 179 51.65 30.05 -8.76
N SER A 180 50.57 29.41 -9.21
CA SER A 180 49.31 30.07 -9.57
C SER A 180 48.43 30.34 -8.34
N ARG A 181 48.63 31.50 -7.70
CA ARG A 181 47.83 31.95 -6.54
C ARG A 181 46.32 32.00 -6.81
N ARG A 182 45.92 32.39 -8.01
CA ARG A 182 44.50 32.53 -8.38
C ARG A 182 43.81 31.17 -8.40
N GLU A 183 44.45 30.16 -8.97
CA GLU A 183 43.88 28.81 -9.03
C GLU A 183 43.89 28.12 -7.68
N ALA A 184 44.96 28.31 -6.89
CA ALA A 184 45.03 27.82 -5.51
C ALA A 184 43.87 28.37 -4.65
N HIS A 185 43.55 29.67 -4.78
CA HIS A 185 42.41 30.28 -4.09
C HIS A 185 41.06 29.70 -4.55
N GLY A 186 40.88 29.45 -5.84
CA GLY A 186 39.66 28.85 -6.38
C GLY A 186 39.43 27.43 -5.87
N ALA A 187 40.49 26.62 -5.85
CA ALA A 187 40.44 25.26 -5.32
C ALA A 187 40.16 25.22 -3.81
N LEU A 188 40.80 26.08 -3.02
CA LEU A 188 40.55 26.21 -1.58
C LEU A 188 39.13 26.61 -1.25
N ARG A 189 38.52 27.52 -2.03
CA ARG A 189 37.11 27.90 -1.86
C ARG A 189 36.20 26.69 -2.06
N ARG A 190 36.38 25.92 -3.14
CA ARG A 190 35.59 24.69 -3.39
C ARG A 190 35.74 23.67 -2.27
N ILE A 191 36.96 23.43 -1.78
CA ILE A 191 37.18 22.49 -0.65
C ILE A 191 36.41 22.92 0.61
N ARG A 192 36.29 24.24 0.87
CA ARG A 192 35.54 24.77 2.02
C ARG A 192 34.02 24.68 1.84
N GLU A 193 33.50 24.77 0.62
CA GLU A 193 32.06 24.67 0.31
C GLU A 193 31.47 23.29 0.65
N PHE A 194 32.28 22.22 0.67
CA PHE A 194 31.79 20.85 0.91
C PHE A 194 31.65 20.44 2.39
N GLY A 195 32.15 21.21 3.36
CA GLY A 195 32.03 20.88 4.79
C GLY A 195 32.76 19.60 5.26
N PRO A 196 32.69 19.25 6.56
CA PRO A 196 33.16 17.97 7.08
C PRO A 196 32.24 16.81 6.64
N ILE A 197 32.85 15.67 6.24
CA ILE A 197 32.14 14.47 5.74
C ILE A 197 31.51 13.65 6.89
N SER A 198 31.75 14.01 8.15
CA SER A 198 31.49 13.17 9.33
C SER A 198 30.03 12.83 9.64
N ASP A 199 29.06 13.46 8.98
CA ASP A 199 27.64 13.38 9.40
C ASP A 199 26.74 12.57 8.44
N PHE A 200 27.30 11.97 7.38
CA PHE A 200 26.52 11.15 6.46
C PHE A 200 26.75 9.67 6.74
N ARG A 201 25.76 9.05 7.40
CA ARG A 201 25.73 7.61 7.63
C ARG A 201 25.47 6.89 6.30
N SER A 202 26.43 6.08 5.90
CA SER A 202 26.27 4.95 4.99
C SER A 202 25.39 3.88 5.65
N GLU A 203 24.08 4.15 5.76
CA GLU A 203 23.08 3.13 6.05
C GLU A 203 22.61 2.54 4.71
N CYS A 204 22.59 1.21 4.62
CA CYS A 204 22.22 0.46 3.43
C CYS A 204 20.92 1.00 2.78
N ALA A 205 20.91 1.18 1.47
CA ALA A 205 19.92 1.94 0.70
C ALA A 205 18.50 1.35 0.57
N PHE A 206 18.00 0.58 1.54
CA PHE A 206 16.77 -0.20 1.37
C PHE A 206 15.70 -0.17 2.46
N PRO A 207 15.97 0.19 3.74
CA PRO A 207 14.90 0.33 4.74
C PRO A 207 13.87 1.38 4.31
N GLU A 208 14.35 2.49 3.76
CA GLU A 208 13.52 3.64 3.36
C GLU A 208 12.54 3.28 2.24
N TYR A 209 12.97 2.52 1.22
CA TYR A 209 12.10 2.12 0.12
C TYR A 209 11.14 1.00 0.50
N TYR A 210 11.57 0.05 1.34
CA TYR A 210 10.67 -0.98 1.86
C TYR A 210 9.60 -0.35 2.76
N GLU A 211 9.97 0.49 3.72
CA GLU A 211 9.02 1.23 4.56
C GLU A 211 8.11 2.14 3.73
N MET A 212 8.66 2.79 2.71
CA MET A 212 7.86 3.55 1.76
C MET A 212 6.85 2.65 1.06
N THR A 213 7.22 1.45 0.58
CA THR A 213 6.21 0.57 -0.05
C THR A 213 5.16 0.06 0.91
N CYS A 214 5.51 -0.27 2.15
CA CYS A 214 4.56 -0.66 3.18
C CYS A 214 3.53 0.45 3.50
N THR A 215 3.96 1.71 3.48
CA THR A 215 3.07 2.87 3.72
C THR A 215 2.22 3.26 2.50
N ARG A 216 2.43 2.61 1.35
CA ARG A 216 1.72 2.90 0.08
C ARG A 216 0.72 1.84 -0.30
N MET A 217 0.41 0.94 0.61
CA MET A 217 -0.69 0.02 0.44
C MET A 217 -2.01 0.78 0.61
N LYS A 218 -2.83 0.82 -0.43
CA LYS A 218 -4.21 1.32 -0.35
C LYS A 218 -5.18 0.14 -0.22
N PRO A 219 -6.29 0.30 0.50
CA PRO A 219 -7.24 -0.79 0.61
C PRO A 219 -7.80 -1.09 -0.78
N ARG A 220 -7.79 -2.38 -1.15
CA ARG A 220 -8.48 -2.86 -2.33
C ARG A 220 -9.98 -2.91 -2.04
N LEU A 221 -10.82 -2.84 -3.07
CA LEU A 221 -12.28 -2.95 -2.95
C LEU A 221 -12.93 -1.83 -2.11
N VAL A 222 -12.34 -0.63 -2.07
CA VAL A 222 -12.98 0.55 -1.44
C VAL A 222 -14.35 0.81 -2.05
N GLN A 223 -14.44 0.73 -3.38
CA GLN A 223 -15.69 0.91 -4.10
C GLN A 223 -16.74 -0.12 -3.66
N PHE A 224 -16.38 -1.40 -3.53
CA PHE A 224 -17.29 -2.42 -3.00
C PHE A 224 -17.82 -2.01 -1.62
N TRP A 225 -16.93 -1.57 -0.72
CA TRP A 225 -17.36 -1.16 0.61
C TRP A 225 -18.37 -0.01 0.59
N ASP A 226 -18.09 1.02 -0.20
CA ASP A 226 -18.89 2.24 -0.21
C ASP A 226 -20.19 2.10 -1.02
N THR A 227 -20.16 1.33 -2.10
CA THR A 227 -21.27 1.27 -3.08
C THR A 227 -22.09 -0.02 -3.01
N ILE A 228 -21.56 -1.09 -2.42
CA ILE A 228 -22.24 -2.38 -2.29
C ILE A 228 -22.49 -2.71 -0.82
N TRP A 229 -21.43 -2.75 0.01
CA TRP A 229 -21.53 -3.21 1.40
C TRP A 229 -22.43 -2.32 2.25
N ARG A 230 -22.24 -0.99 2.22
CA ARG A 230 -23.10 -0.06 2.97
C ARG A 230 -24.58 -0.16 2.55
N PRO A 231 -24.94 -0.11 1.25
CA PRO A 231 -26.32 -0.33 0.84
C PRO A 231 -26.88 -1.70 1.22
N PHE A 232 -26.07 -2.76 1.15
CA PHE A 232 -26.45 -4.09 1.65
C PHE A 232 -26.86 -4.04 3.11
N ILE A 233 -26.02 -3.46 3.98
CA ILE A 233 -26.30 -3.38 5.41
C ILE A 233 -27.60 -2.60 5.68
N GLU A 234 -27.87 -1.53 4.94
CA GLU A 234 -29.13 -0.78 5.07
C GLU A 234 -30.35 -1.59 4.59
N GLN A 235 -30.22 -2.36 3.50
CA GLN A 235 -31.30 -3.25 3.04
C GLN A 235 -31.55 -4.39 4.03
N ALA A 236 -30.49 -4.96 4.59
CA ALA A 236 -30.58 -6.02 5.58
C ALA A 236 -31.32 -5.58 6.85
N LYS A 237 -31.12 -4.34 7.31
CA LYS A 237 -31.90 -3.78 8.43
C LYS A 237 -33.42 -3.81 8.19
N ALA A 238 -33.85 -3.73 6.93
CA ALA A 238 -35.26 -3.73 6.58
C ALA A 238 -35.90 -5.12 6.56
N THR A 239 -35.09 -6.20 6.49
CA THR A 239 -35.60 -7.58 6.40
C THR A 239 -36.15 -8.08 7.73
N GLU A 240 -37.02 -9.10 7.66
CA GLU A 240 -37.59 -9.73 8.86
C GLU A 240 -36.55 -10.43 9.73
N GLY A 241 -35.42 -10.89 9.17
CA GLY A 241 -34.35 -11.55 9.91
C GLY A 241 -33.76 -10.64 10.98
N PHE A 242 -33.43 -9.41 10.60
CA PHE A 242 -32.99 -8.36 11.53
C PHE A 242 -34.06 -8.05 12.59
N LYS A 243 -35.33 -7.95 12.20
CA LYS A 243 -36.44 -7.61 13.11
C LYS A 243 -36.74 -8.73 14.12
N LYS A 244 -36.65 -10.00 13.71
CA LYS A 244 -36.87 -11.15 14.59
C LYS A 244 -35.79 -11.29 15.64
N GLU A 245 -34.56 -10.92 15.32
CA GLU A 245 -33.43 -10.98 16.25
C GLU A 245 -33.45 -9.84 17.28
N VAL A 246 -33.85 -8.62 16.88
CA VAL A 246 -34.00 -7.48 17.82
C VAL A 246 -35.20 -7.66 18.77
N ALA A 247 -36.20 -8.46 18.38
CA ALA A 247 -37.39 -8.73 19.18
C ALA A 247 -37.25 -9.93 20.15
N ALA A 248 -36.16 -10.71 20.03
CA ALA A 248 -35.88 -11.90 20.83
C ALA A 248 -34.95 -11.57 22.01
#